data_AF-A0AAV5YAJ7-F1
#
_entry.id   AF-A0AAV5YAJ7-F1
#
_cell.length_a   1.000
_cell.length_b   1.000
_cell.length_c   1.000
_cell.angle_alpha   90.00
_cell.angle_beta   90.00
_cell.angle_gamma   90.00
#
_symmetry.space_group_name_H-M   'P 1'
#
loop_
_entity.id
_entity.type
_entity.pdbx_description
1 polymer ?
#
loop_
_entity_poly.entity_id
_entity_poly.type
_entity_poly.pdbx_seq_one_letter_code
_entity_poly.pdbx_strand_id
1 'polypeptide(L)'
;MPFLVIAFCFGLAGGVIGRIKGSSFLLWFLLSAIPPFIGLVAAVLYRNEYDEPHRRCPTCRKIVPLHDALCMRCGTELEFPDPPAVPAEPVAH
;
A
#
# COMPACT_ATOMS: atom_id res chain seq x y z
N MET A 1 16.76 9.44 29.41
CA MET A 1 16.21 10.71 28.89
C MET A 1 16.51 10.93 27.40
N PRO A 2 17.75 10.93 26.90
CA PRO A 2 18.02 11.20 25.46
C PRO A 2 17.41 10.15 24.53
N PHE A 3 17.43 8.88 24.92
CA PHE A 3 16.83 7.79 24.13
C PHE A 3 15.32 7.95 23.89
N LEU A 4 14.57 8.51 24.85
CA LEU A 4 13.13 8.71 24.70
C LEU A 4 12.84 9.83 23.68
N VAL A 5 13.64 10.89 23.68
CA VAL A 5 13.52 11.98 22.70
C VAL A 5 13.84 11.46 21.30
N ILE A 6 14.90 10.67 21.15
CA ILE A 6 15.28 10.06 19.86
C ILE A 6 14.19 9.10 19.39
N ALA A 7 13.72 8.18 20.23
CA ALA A 7 12.67 7.24 19.88
C ALA A 7 11.36 7.94 19.49
N PHE A 8 11.00 9.03 20.17
CA PHE A 8 9.83 9.82 19.84
C PHE A 8 9.98 10.53 18.49
N CYS A 9 11.11 11.19 18.23
CA CYS A 9 11.35 11.89 16.95
C CYS A 9 11.40 10.92 15.76
N PHE A 10 12.09 9.78 15.89
CA PHE A 10 12.14 8.75 14.84
C PHE A 10 10.79 8.06 14.65
N GLY A 11 10.07 7.79 15.74
CA GLY A 11 8.70 7.29 15.71
C GLY A 11 7.75 8.20 14.94
N LEU A 12 7.81 9.51 15.21
CA LEU A 12 6.97 10.52 14.56
C LEU A 12 7.31 10.65 13.07
N ALA A 13 8.59 10.67 12.72
CA ALA A 13 9.04 10.69 11.32
C ALA A 13 8.58 9.44 10.55
N GLY A 14 8.80 8.24 11.09
CA GLY A 14 8.37 6.99 10.47
C GLY A 14 6.85 6.86 10.37
N GLY A 15 6.11 7.30 11.40
CA GLY A 15 4.65 7.34 11.41
C GLY A 15 4.08 8.24 10.32
N VAL A 16 4.63 9.45 10.15
CA VAL A 16 4.20 10.41 9.10
C VAL A 16 4.44 9.82 7.71
N ILE A 17 5.61 9.23 7.46
CA ILE A 17 5.94 8.60 6.17
C ILE A 17 4.96 7.44 5.88
N GLY A 18 4.69 6.59 6.86
CA GLY A 18 3.73 5.49 6.74
C GLY A 18 2.31 5.96 6.41
N ARG A 19 1.88 7.07 7.01
CA ARG A 19 0.55 7.67 6.78
C ARG A 19 0.43 8.34 5.41
N ILE A 20 1.50 8.94 4.90
CA ILE A 20 1.57 9.49 3.53
C ILE A 20 1.43 8.36 2.50
N LYS A 21 2.01 7.19 2.77
CA LYS A 21 1.92 5.98 1.94
C LYS A 21 0.61 5.19 2.12
N GLY A 22 -0.45 5.79 2.68
CA GLY A 22 -1.77 5.15 2.79
C GLY A 22 -1.89 4.05 3.84
N SER A 23 -0.84 3.80 4.64
CA SER A 23 -0.83 2.78 5.69
C SER A 23 -1.13 3.40 7.08
N SER A 24 -1.38 2.55 8.08
CA SER A 24 -1.84 2.99 9.40
C SER A 24 -0.73 3.70 10.20
N PHE A 25 -0.93 4.99 10.52
CA PHE A 25 0.02 5.84 11.25
C PHE A 25 0.55 5.21 12.54
N LEU A 26 -0.35 4.64 13.35
CA LEU A 26 -0.02 4.04 14.65
C LEU A 26 0.94 2.86 14.53
N LEU A 27 0.75 2.02 13.51
CA LEU A 27 1.55 0.81 13.31
C LEU A 27 2.98 1.18 12.93
N TRP A 28 3.14 2.17 12.04
CA TRP A 28 4.45 2.71 11.65
C TRP A 28 5.15 3.49 12.75
N PHE A 29 4.40 4.21 13.59
CA PHE A 29 4.93 4.89 14.78
C PHE A 29 5.51 3.89 15.80
N LEU A 30 4.75 2.85 16.16
CA LEU A 30 5.19 1.79 17.07
C LEU A 30 6.40 1.02 16.51
N LEU A 31 6.39 0.73 15.21
CA LEU A 31 7.48 0.03 14.52
C LEU A 31 8.77 0.88 14.44
N SER A 32 8.64 2.21 14.39
CA SER A 32 9.77 3.15 14.37
C SER A 32 10.18 3.65 15.77
N ALA A 33 9.39 3.37 16.80
CA ALA A 33 9.72 3.73 18.18
C ALA A 33 10.53 2.63 18.91
N ILE A 34 10.33 1.35 18.56
CA ILE A 34 11.00 0.22 19.22
C ILE A 34 12.43 0.01 18.65
N PRO A 35 12.61 -0.28 17.34
CA PRO A 35 13.90 -0.20 16.67
C PRO A 35 14.01 1.05 15.77
N PRO A 36 14.45 2.21 16.29
CA PRO A 36 14.35 3.49 15.57
C PRO A 36 15.02 3.54 14.20
N PHE A 37 16.14 2.84 14.02
CA PHE A 37 16.80 2.76 12.72
C PHE A 37 16.09 1.80 11.75
N ILE A 38 15.74 0.59 12.21
CA ILE A 38 15.16 -0.44 11.35
C ILE A 38 13.73 -0.06 10.96
N GLY A 39 12.95 0.49 11.89
CA GLY A 39 11.58 0.92 11.62
C GLY A 39 11.52 2.08 10.64
N LEU A 40 12.44 3.04 10.73
CA LEU A 40 12.53 4.13 9.76
C LEU A 40 12.91 3.62 8.35
N VAL A 41 13.91 2.74 8.25
CA VAL A 41 14.31 2.13 6.96
C VAL A 41 13.16 1.31 6.38
N ALA A 42 12.45 0.54 7.21
CA ALA A 42 11.27 -0.19 6.78
C ALA A 42 10.18 0.75 6.28
N ALA A 43 9.90 1.87 6.95
CA ALA A 43 8.91 2.86 6.50
C ALA A 43 9.28 3.50 5.15
N VAL A 44 10.57 3.75 4.93
CA VAL A 44 11.08 4.29 3.66
C VAL A 44 10.98 3.27 2.53
N LEU A 45 11.38 2.02 2.77
CA LEU A 45 11.40 0.96 1.76
C LEU A 45 10.03 0.30 1.54
N TYR A 46 9.09 0.46 2.47
CA TYR A 46 7.74 -0.08 2.34
C TYR A 46 7.06 0.54 1.13
N ARG A 47 6.90 -0.25 0.07
CA ARG A 47 6.16 0.14 -1.12
C ARG A 47 4.68 -0.05 -0.83
N ASN A 48 3.91 0.98 -1.10
CA ASN A 48 2.47 0.94 -0.93
C ASN A 48 1.87 0.06 -2.03
N GLU A 49 1.24 -1.05 -1.64
CA GLU A 49 0.49 -1.96 -2.52
C GLU A 49 -0.98 -1.49 -2.71
N TYR A 50 -1.39 -0.36 -2.10
CA TYR A 50 -2.78 0.09 -2.16
C TYR A 50 -3.23 0.66 -3.51
N ASP A 51 -2.28 1.06 -4.39
CA ASP A 51 -2.60 1.56 -5.74
C ASP A 51 -2.71 0.43 -6.77
N GLU A 52 -2.94 -0.81 -6.33
CA GLU A 52 -3.19 -1.90 -7.27
C GLU A 52 -4.51 -1.61 -8.02
N PRO A 53 -4.50 -1.56 -9.36
CA PRO A 53 -5.71 -1.28 -10.12
C PRO A 53 -6.73 -2.41 -9.94
N HIS A 54 -7.99 -2.04 -9.75
CA HIS A 54 -9.11 -2.97 -9.60
C HIS A 54 -9.99 -2.91 -10.85
N ARG A 55 -10.50 -4.07 -11.27
CA ARG A 55 -11.46 -4.20 -12.38
C ARG A 55 -12.77 -4.82 -11.91
N ARG A 56 -13.84 -4.63 -12.70
CA ARG A 56 -15.10 -5.35 -12.51
C ARG A 56 -15.12 -6.59 -13.39
N CYS A 57 -15.40 -7.74 -12.79
CA CYS A 57 -15.60 -8.97 -13.55
C CYS A 57 -16.77 -8.79 -14.54
N PRO A 58 -16.61 -9.16 -15.83
CA PRO A 58 -17.64 -8.97 -16.86
C PRO A 58 -18.91 -9.79 -16.58
N THR A 59 -18.78 -10.95 -15.93
CA THR A 59 -19.90 -11.86 -15.66
C THR A 59 -20.63 -11.52 -14.37
N CYS A 60 -19.93 -11.54 -13.23
CA CYS A 60 -20.56 -11.44 -11.91
C CYS A 60 -20.50 -10.03 -11.29
N ARG A 61 -19.87 -9.07 -11.98
CA ARG A 61 -19.68 -7.67 -11.54
C ARG A 61 -18.97 -7.49 -10.19
N LYS A 62 -18.30 -8.53 -9.67
CA LYS A 62 -17.43 -8.43 -8.49
C LYS A 62 -16.24 -7.52 -8.80
N ILE A 63 -15.83 -6.70 -7.84
CA ILE A 63 -14.58 -5.95 -7.87
C ILE A 63 -13.45 -6.90 -7.52
N VAL A 64 -12.48 -7.04 -8.42
CA VAL A 64 -11.37 -8.00 -8.35
C VAL A 64 -10.08 -7.26 -8.74
N PRO A 65 -8.93 -7.56 -8.12
CA PRO A 65 -7.66 -6.98 -8.55
C PRO A 65 -7.35 -7.30 -10.02
N LEU A 66 -6.64 -6.39 -10.70
CA LEU A 66 -6.33 -6.52 -12.13
C LEU A 66 -5.42 -7.71 -12.44
N HIS A 67 -4.53 -8.09 -11.51
CA HIS A 67 -3.60 -9.20 -11.67
C HIS A 67 -4.23 -10.59 -11.54
N ASP A 68 -5.48 -10.69 -11.07
CA ASP A 68 -6.17 -11.98 -10.95
C ASP A 68 -6.51 -12.52 -12.34
N ALA A 69 -5.92 -13.65 -12.73
CA ALA A 69 -6.24 -14.34 -13.98
C ALA A 69 -7.66 -14.94 -14.00
N LEU A 70 -8.22 -15.25 -12.83
CA LEU A 70 -9.51 -15.93 -12.69
C LEU A 70 -10.36 -15.29 -11.59
N CYS A 71 -11.66 -15.16 -11.84
CA CYS A 71 -12.57 -14.62 -10.85
C CYS A 71 -12.86 -15.69 -9.80
N MET A 72 -12.37 -15.50 -8.57
CA MET A 72 -12.61 -16.44 -7.46
C MET A 72 -14.09 -16.57 -7.02
N ARG A 73 -15.04 -15.86 -7.66
CA ARG A 73 -16.48 -15.99 -7.40
C ARG A 73 -17.22 -16.76 -8.49
N CYS A 74 -16.91 -16.55 -9.76
CA CYS A 74 -17.67 -17.12 -10.87
C CYS A 74 -16.85 -17.98 -11.84
N GLY A 75 -15.53 -18.10 -11.63
CA GLY A 75 -14.66 -18.91 -12.47
C GLY A 75 -14.40 -18.34 -13.86
N THR A 76 -14.92 -17.15 -14.18
CA THR A 76 -14.61 -16.48 -15.45
C THR A 76 -13.12 -16.13 -15.49
N GLU A 77 -12.46 -16.54 -16.56
CA GLU A 77 -11.11 -16.13 -16.92
C GLU A 77 -11.14 -14.62 -17.25
N LEU A 78 -10.29 -13.87 -16.55
CA LEU A 78 -10.17 -12.45 -16.75
C LEU A 78 -8.88 -12.17 -17.53
N GLU A 79 -9.01 -12.00 -18.84
CA GLU A 79 -7.92 -11.60 -19.73
C GLU A 79 -7.22 -10.35 -19.15
N PHE A 80 -5.90 -10.37 -18.99
CA PHE A 80 -5.18 -9.17 -18.59
C PHE A 80 -5.32 -8.15 -19.72
N PRO A 81 -5.90 -6.96 -19.49
CA PRO A 81 -6.01 -5.99 -20.57
C PRO A 81 -4.59 -5.63 -21.01
N ASP A 82 -4.35 -5.66 -22.32
CA ASP A 82 -3.09 -5.18 -22.88
C ASP A 82 -2.75 -3.81 -22.26
N PRO A 83 -1.50 -3.59 -21.84
CA PRO A 83 -1.11 -2.32 -21.25
C PRO A 83 -1.54 -1.21 -22.21
N PRO A 84 -2.33 -0.23 -21.75
CA PRO A 84 -2.76 0.83 -22.65
C PRO A 84 -1.52 1.51 -23.22
N ALA A 85 -1.53 1.82 -24.52
CA ALA A 85 -0.47 2.59 -25.18
C ALA A 85 -0.28 4.00 -24.57
N VAL A 86 -1.12 4.36 -23.60
CA VAL A 86 -1.15 5.63 -22.88
C VAL A 86 -1.09 5.31 -21.38
N PRO A 87 -0.16 5.89 -20.60
CA PRO A 87 -0.05 5.62 -19.17
C PRO A 87 -1.37 5.91 -18.45
N ALA A 88 -1.80 4.99 -17.60
CA ALA A 88 -3.04 5.09 -16.83
C ALA A 88 -3.04 6.37 -16.00
N GLU A 89 -4.02 7.25 -16.25
CA GLU A 89 -4.22 8.44 -15.44
C GLU A 89 -4.60 8.03 -14.00
N PRO A 90 -4.00 8.66 -12.98
CA PRO A 90 -4.35 8.38 -11.60
C PRO A 90 -5.82 8.73 -11.35
N VAL A 91 -6.58 7.78 -10.82
CA VAL A 91 -7.98 7.98 -10.43
C VAL A 91 -7.99 8.98 -9.26
N ALA A 92 -8.41 10.22 -9.53
CA ALA A 92 -8.61 11.22 -8.50
C ALA A 92 -9.76 10.77 -7.57
N HIS A 93 -9.45 10.72 -6.27
CA HIS A 93 -10.38 10.39 -5.19
C HIS A 93 -11.50 11.43 -5.03
#